data_AF-Q6YPL0-F1
#
_entry.id   AF-Q6YPL0-F1
#
_cell.length_a   1.000
_cell.length_b   1.000
_cell.length_c   1.000
_cell.angle_alpha   90.00
_cell.angle_beta   90.00
_cell.angle_gamma   90.00
#
_symmetry.space_group_name_H-M   'P 1'
#
loop_
_entity.id
_entity.type
_entity.pdbx_description
1 polymer ?
#
loop_
_entity_poly.entity_id
_entity_poly.type
_entity_poly.pdbx_seq_one_letter_code
_entity_poly.pdbx_strand_id
1 'polypeptide(L)' 'MIEVIDLATNLNLIQKSGSWYSFKDEKIGQGTENVKKYLTNNPKIYNHLVAEIKKRYNISN' A
#
# COMPACT_ATOMS: atom_id res chain seq x y z
N MET A 1 2.67 -4.09 8.78
CA MET A 1 2.95 -4.02 7.31
C MET A 1 1.91 -4.75 6.48
N ILE A 2 1.55 -6.00 6.79
CA ILE A 2 0.43 -6.68 6.12
C ILE A 2 -0.86 -5.83 6.23
N GLU A 3 -1.15 -5.35 7.44
CA GLU A 3 -2.28 -4.43 7.68
C GLU A 3 -2.25 -3.17 6.81
N VAL A 4 -1.06 -2.61 6.51
CA VAL A 4 -0.95 -1.42 5.64
C VAL A 4 -1.28 -1.75 4.20
N ILE A 5 -0.85 -2.92 3.70
CA ILE A 5 -1.16 -3.37 2.33
C ILE A 5 -2.66 -3.63 2.20
N ASP A 6 -3.27 -4.29 3.19
CA ASP A 6 -4.70 -4.58 3.19
C ASP A 6 -5.52 -3.29 3.26
N LEU A 7 -5.18 -2.37 4.18
CA LEU A 7 -5.83 -1.07 4.29
C LEU A 7 -5.65 -0.23 3.02
N ALA A 8 -4.44 -0.20 2.45
CA ALA A 8 -4.17 0.52 1.21
C ALA A 8 -4.96 -0.07 0.03
N THR A 9 -5.12 -1.39 -0.03
CA THR A 9 -5.95 -2.07 -1.05
C THR A 9 -7.43 -1.72 -0.87
N ASN A 10 -7.93 -1.78 0.37
CA ASN A 10 -9.31 -1.42 0.70
C ASN A 10 -9.64 0.04 0.40
N LEU A 11 -8.66 0.94 0.56
CA LEU A 11 -8.79 2.36 0.24
C LEU A 11 -8.51 2.70 -1.23
N ASN A 12 -8.31 1.70 -2.10
CA ASN A 12 -7.94 1.87 -3.51
C ASN A 12 -6.60 2.60 -3.75
N LEU A 13 -5.74 2.73 -2.74
CA LEU A 13 -4.39 3.29 -2.86
C LEU A 13 -3.44 2.31 -3.55
N ILE A 14 -3.65 1.01 -3.32
CA ILE A 14 -3.01 -0.08 -4.05
C ILE A 14 -4.09 -0.83 -4.83
N GLN A 15 -3.85 -1.07 -6.11
CA GLN A 15 -4.75 -1.83 -6.98
C GLN A 15 -4.29 -3.28 -7.03
N LYS A 16 -5.22 -4.23 -6.94
CA LYS A 16 -4.95 -5.66 -7.06
C LYS A 16 -5.65 -6.22 -8.28
N SER A 17 -4.88 -6.85 -9.17
CA SER A 17 -5.38 -7.55 -10.38
C SER A 17 -4.90 -8.99 -10.35
N GLY A 18 -5.77 -9.89 -9.87
CA GLY A 18 -5.39 -11.29 -9.59
C GLY A 18 -4.31 -11.36 -8.51
N SER A 19 -3.15 -11.95 -8.85
CA SER A 19 -1.99 -12.02 -7.94
C SER A 19 -1.08 -10.79 -8.01
N TRP A 20 -1.34 -9.84 -8.92
CA TRP A 20 -0.51 -8.64 -9.11
C TRP A 20 -1.03 -7.45 -8.33
N TYR A 21 -0.10 -6.64 -7.81
CA TYR A 21 -0.37 -5.39 -7.13
C TYR A 21 0.29 -4.22 -7.87
N SER A 22 -0.41 -3.09 -7.91
CA SER A 22 0.04 -1.84 -8.52
C SER A 22 -0.19 -0.65 -7.60
N PHE A 23 0.72 0.31 -7.61
CA PHE A 23 0.59 1.60 -6.92
C PHE A 23 0.76 2.71 -7.95
N LYS A 24 -0.23 3.61 -8.07
CA LYS A 24 -0.23 4.69 -9.09
C LYS A 24 0.13 4.19 -10.49
N ASP A 25 -0.53 3.11 -10.91
CA ASP A 25 -0.34 2.45 -12.21
C ASP A 25 1.01 1.75 -12.43
N GLU A 26 1.95 1.85 -11.49
CA GLU A 26 3.21 1.08 -11.50
C GLU A 26 3.02 -0.28 -10.83
N LYS A 27 3.47 -1.36 -11.49
CA LYS A 27 3.48 -2.70 -10.89
C LYS A 27 4.53 -2.78 -9.79
N ILE A 28 4.11 -3.03 -8.57
CA ILE A 28 4.99 -3.07 -7.39
C ILE A 28 5.34 -4.50 -6.95
N GLY A 29 4.58 -5.50 -7.37
CA GLY A 29 4.90 -6.90 -7.09
C GLY A 29 3.76 -7.87 -7.29
N GLN A 30 4.10 -9.16 -7.36
CA GLN A 30 3.16 -10.27 -7.36
C GLN A 30 3.10 -10.90 -5.97
N GLY A 31 1.92 -10.93 -5.36
CA GLY A 31 1.70 -11.45 -4.01
C GLY A 31 2.17 -10.49 -2.89
N THR A 32 1.56 -10.64 -1.72
CA THR A 32 1.75 -9.74 -0.57
C THR A 32 3.20 -9.68 -0.08
N GLU A 33 3.96 -10.77 -0.21
CA GLU A 33 5.37 -10.80 0.22
C GLU A 33 6.26 -9.88 -0.62
N ASN A 34 6.07 -9.87 -1.95
CA ASN A 34 6.84 -9.00 -2.84
C ASN A 34 6.45 -7.53 -2.65
N VAL A 35 5.16 -7.25 -2.45
CA VAL A 35 4.69 -5.91 -2.09
C VAL A 35 5.32 -5.44 -0.77
N LYS A 36 5.38 -6.32 0.24
CA LYS A 36 6.04 -6.02 1.51
C LYS A 36 7.51 -5.68 1.31
N LYS A 37 8.25 -6.47 0.51
CA LYS A 37 9.65 -6.19 0.16
C LYS A 37 9.81 -4.83 -0.55
N TYR A 38 8.94 -4.54 -1.52
CA TYR A 38 8.92 -3.24 -2.21
C TYR A 38 8.72 -2.08 -1.22
N LEU A 39 7.75 -2.18 -0.30
CA LEU A 39 7.50 -1.13 0.68
C LEU A 39 8.61 -0.97 1.71
N THR A 40 9.25 -2.07 2.15
CA THR A 40 10.45 -2.02 3.00
C THR A 40 11.59 -1.26 2.32
N ASN A 41 11.82 -1.56 1.03
CA ASN A 41 12.89 -0.95 0.25
C ASN A 41 12.56 0.49 -0.16
N ASN A 42 11.28 0.88 -0.12
CA ASN A 42 10.79 2.20 -0.49
C ASN A 42 10.05 2.87 0.69
N PRO A 43 10.76 3.25 1.78
CA PRO A 43 10.14 3.83 2.98
C PRO A 43 9.37 5.13 2.69
N LYS A 44 9.74 5.88 1.64
CA LYS A 44 9.00 7.06 1.19
C LYS A 44 7.58 6.71 0.74
N ILE A 45 7.41 5.62 0.00
CA ILE A 45 6.10 5.17 -0.50
C ILE A 45 5.29 4.61 0.67
N TYR A 46 5.92 3.83 1.53
CA TYR A 46 5.28 3.32 2.75
C TYR A 46 4.72 4.46 3.61
N ASN A 47 5.52 5.50 3.90
CA ASN A 47 5.10 6.63 4.69
C ASN A 47 3.96 7.41 4.03
N HIS A 48 3.99 7.55 2.69
CA HIS A 48 2.90 8.17 1.95
C HIS A 48 1.60 7.38 2.09
N LEU A 49 1.64 6.05 1.92
CA LEU A 49 0.46 5.19 2.12
C LEU A 49 -0.10 5.30 3.54
N VAL A 50 0.77 5.28 4.56
CA VAL A 50 0.36 5.43 5.97
C VAL A 50 -0.29 6.80 6.22
N ALA A 51 0.27 7.87 5.66
CA ALA A 51 -0.30 9.22 5.79
C ALA A 51 -1.68 9.31 5.15
N GLU A 52 -1.85 8.76 3.93
CA GLU A 52 -3.14 8.73 3.25
C GLU A 52 -4.17 7.87 4.00
N ILE A 53 -3.77 6.70 4.51
CA ILE A 53 -4.61 5.86 5.37
C ILE A 53 -5.08 6.67 6.59
N LYS A 54 -4.17 7.27 7.35
CA LYS A 54 -4.51 8.07 8.55
C LYS A 54 -5.46 9.22 8.24
N LYS A 55 -5.22 9.93 7.12
CA LYS A 55 -6.08 11.02 6.65
C LYS A 55 -7.50 10.52 6.33
N ARG A 56 -7.62 9.36 5.70
CA ARG A 56 -8.92 8.78 5.30
C ARG A 56 -9.71 8.22 6.46
N TYR A 57 -9.02 7.68 7.47
CA TYR A 57 -9.62 7.28 8.75
C TYR A 57 -9.90 8.45 9.69
N ASN A 58 -9.65 9.68 9.24
CA ASN A 58 -9.91 10.91 10.00
C ASN A 58 -9.40 10.84 11.43
N ILE A 59 -8.22 10.23 11.60
CA ILE A 59 -7.50 10.22 12.87
C ILE A 59 -6.91 11.63 13.01
N SER A 60 -7.81 12.56 13.30
CA SER A 60 -7.51 13.90 13.80
C SER A 60 -7.06 13.69 15.24
N ASN A 61 -5.75 13.86 15.46
CA ASN A 61 -5.19 13.88 16.81
C ASN A 61 -5.42 15.27 17.41
#